data_AF-A0A379KF34-F1
#
_entry.id   AF-A0A379KF34-F1
#
_cell.length_a   1.000
_cell.length_b   1.000
_cell.length_c   1.000
_cell.angle_alpha   90.00
_cell.angle_beta   90.00
_cell.angle_gamma   90.00
#
_symmetry.space_group_name_H-M   'P 1'
#
loop_
_entity.id
_entity.type
_entity.pdbx_description
1 polymer ?
#
loop_
_entity_poly.entity_id
_entity_poly.type
_entity_poly.pdbx_seq_one_letter_code
_entity_poly.pdbx_strand_id
1 'polypeptide(L)'
;MAKKTKFFRVATEGATTDGRTITKEMIQEMAATYDPNKYGARINLEHIRGIVPDGPFKAYGDVIALKTETNAEGKLQLLAQLDPTDALVAMTTKNRQKVYSSIEVDPDFAGSGQAYLVGMAVTDNPASLGTEMLKFSAGATENPLAGRKLRPENLFTAAEPAEIDFEDEPAKQARSP
;
A
#
# COMPACT_ATOMS: atom_id res chain seq x y z
N MET A 1 -15.22 -4.65 -13.27
CA MET A 1 -14.10 -4.02 -13.99
C MET A 1 -13.04 -3.72 -12.96
N ALA A 2 -11.78 -4.11 -13.20
CA ALA A 2 -10.67 -3.86 -12.28
C ALA A 2 -10.52 -2.35 -12.08
N LYS A 3 -10.74 -1.86 -10.87
CA LYS A 3 -10.63 -0.43 -10.58
C LYS A 3 -9.26 -0.18 -9.98
N LYS A 4 -8.40 0.50 -10.74
CA LYS A 4 -7.09 0.95 -10.28
C LYS A 4 -7.25 2.08 -9.27
N THR A 5 -6.55 2.00 -8.14
CA THR A 5 -6.56 3.08 -7.15
C THR A 5 -5.83 4.32 -7.69
N LYS A 6 -6.00 5.48 -7.06
CA LYS A 6 -4.99 6.53 -7.09
C LYS A 6 -3.71 6.03 -6.42
N PHE A 7 -2.60 6.72 -6.66
CA PHE A 7 -1.38 6.52 -5.90
C PHE A 7 -1.57 6.99 -4.46
N PHE A 8 -1.16 6.17 -3.51
CA PHE A 8 -1.14 6.54 -2.09
C PHE A 8 0.16 6.05 -1.45
N ARG A 9 0.51 6.65 -0.31
CA ARG A 9 1.80 6.46 0.34
C ARG A 9 1.89 5.14 1.12
N VAL A 10 2.87 4.32 0.77
CA VAL A 10 3.12 3.00 1.37
C VAL A 10 4.42 2.92 2.19
N ALA A 11 5.32 3.88 2.04
CA ALA A 11 6.50 4.03 2.89
C ALA A 11 7.08 5.45 2.84
N THR A 12 7.80 5.83 3.90
CA THR A 12 8.67 7.00 3.97
C THR A 12 10.07 6.54 4.35
N GLU A 13 11.11 7.16 3.81
CA GLU A 13 12.50 6.84 4.19
C GLU A 13 12.75 7.06 5.70
N GLY A 14 13.66 6.26 6.25
CA GLY A 14 14.08 6.31 7.64
C GLY A 14 13.87 4.99 8.39
N ALA A 15 13.91 5.09 9.72
CA ALA A 15 13.71 3.97 10.61
C ALA A 15 12.29 3.41 10.50
N THR A 16 12.16 2.10 10.70
CA THR A 16 10.89 1.37 10.74
C THR A 16 10.63 0.85 12.15
N THR A 17 9.41 0.41 12.46
CA THR A 17 9.05 -0.02 13.82
C THR A 17 9.66 -1.36 14.23
N ASP A 18 10.18 -2.14 13.27
CA ASP A 18 10.81 -3.44 13.52
C ASP A 18 12.36 -3.40 13.56
N GLY A 19 12.94 -2.20 13.55
CA GLY A 19 14.38 -1.98 13.66
C GLY A 19 15.13 -1.95 12.33
N ARG A 20 14.45 -2.14 11.19
CA ARG A 20 15.06 -1.93 9.86
C ARG A 20 15.06 -0.46 9.48
N THR A 21 15.79 -0.12 8.42
CA THR A 21 15.82 1.22 7.82
C THR A 21 15.50 1.12 6.34
N ILE A 22 14.56 1.94 5.88
CA ILE A 22 14.29 2.13 4.45
C ILE A 22 15.11 3.34 4.02
N THR A 23 16.13 3.14 3.20
CA THR A 23 16.94 4.27 2.72
C THR A 23 16.26 4.99 1.56
N LYS A 24 16.73 6.21 1.29
CA LYS A 24 16.31 6.99 0.12
C LYS A 24 16.54 6.22 -1.18
N GLU A 25 17.73 5.62 -1.27
CA GLU A 25 18.20 4.85 -2.43
C GLU A 25 17.27 3.66 -2.67
N MET A 26 16.89 2.92 -1.62
CA MET A 26 15.94 1.81 -1.75
C MET A 26 14.60 2.26 -2.34
N ILE A 27 14.07 3.42 -1.91
CA ILE A 27 12.82 3.97 -2.46
C ILE A 27 12.99 4.33 -3.94
N GLN A 28 14.11 4.97 -4.30
CA GLN A 28 14.41 5.34 -5.69
C GLN A 28 14.54 4.11 -6.59
N GLU A 29 15.28 3.09 -6.14
CA GLU A 29 15.49 1.84 -6.86
C GLU A 29 14.19 1.07 -7.07
N MET A 30 13.38 0.92 -6.01
CA MET A 30 12.07 0.28 -6.12
C MET A 30 11.19 1.00 -7.14
N ALA A 31 11.05 2.32 -7.04
CA ALA A 31 10.18 3.08 -7.95
C ALA A 31 10.70 3.07 -9.40
N ALA A 32 12.02 3.10 -9.60
CA ALA A 32 12.62 3.14 -10.93
C ALA A 32 12.60 1.79 -11.64
N THR A 33 12.66 0.67 -10.89
CA THR A 33 12.84 -0.67 -11.46
C THR A 33 11.59 -1.54 -11.42
N TYR A 34 10.55 -1.15 -10.67
CA TYR A 34 9.34 -1.96 -10.52
C TYR A 34 8.59 -2.16 -11.84
N ASP A 35 8.46 -3.41 -12.24
CA ASP A 35 7.68 -3.85 -13.39
C ASP A 35 6.89 -5.10 -13.01
N PRO A 36 5.55 -5.05 -12.94
CA PRO A 36 4.74 -6.21 -12.59
C PRO A 36 4.90 -7.38 -13.58
N ASN A 37 5.39 -7.13 -14.81
CA ASN A 37 5.72 -8.18 -15.77
C ASN A 37 7.04 -8.90 -15.45
N LYS A 38 8.00 -8.21 -14.81
CA LYS A 38 9.26 -8.80 -14.32
C LYS A 38 9.00 -9.61 -13.06
N TYR A 39 8.35 -9.00 -12.08
CA TYR A 39 7.89 -9.65 -10.85
C TYR A 39 6.78 -8.81 -10.21
N GLY A 40 5.57 -9.38 -10.11
CA GLY A 40 4.40 -8.73 -9.53
C GLY A 40 4.34 -8.87 -8.01
N ALA A 41 4.32 -7.75 -7.29
CA ALA A 41 4.10 -7.73 -5.86
C ALA A 41 2.61 -7.96 -5.53
N ARG A 42 2.31 -9.11 -4.94
CA ARG A 42 0.97 -9.47 -4.44
C ARG A 42 0.68 -8.78 -3.11
N ILE A 43 -0.61 -8.51 -2.87
CA ILE A 43 -1.10 -8.00 -1.58
C ILE A 43 -1.45 -9.17 -0.65
N ASN A 44 -0.69 -9.34 0.43
CA ASN A 44 -0.84 -10.39 1.42
C ASN A 44 -1.61 -9.89 2.65
N LEU A 45 -2.20 -10.81 3.41
CA LEU A 45 -2.73 -10.51 4.74
C LEU A 45 -1.63 -10.75 5.78
N GLU A 46 -1.26 -9.74 6.57
CA GLU A 46 -0.29 -9.86 7.67
C GLU A 46 1.06 -10.48 7.28
N HIS A 47 1.56 -10.19 6.06
CA HIS A 47 2.79 -10.78 5.51
C HIS A 47 2.80 -12.31 5.36
N ILE A 48 1.64 -12.95 5.45
CA ILE A 48 1.51 -14.41 5.31
C ILE A 48 1.11 -14.73 3.86
N ARG A 49 1.92 -15.55 3.20
CA ARG A 49 1.65 -16.04 1.84
C ARG A 49 0.86 -17.34 1.91
N GLY A 50 -0.39 -17.31 1.48
CA GLY A 50 -1.20 -18.50 1.30
C GLY A 50 -0.62 -19.41 0.22
N ILE A 51 -0.60 -20.72 0.48
CA ILE A 51 -0.10 -21.74 -0.46
C ILE A 51 -1.26 -22.30 -1.30
N VAL A 52 -2.48 -22.23 -0.78
CA VAL A 52 -3.71 -22.62 -1.47
C VAL A 52 -4.44 -21.37 -1.99
N PRO A 53 -5.24 -21.49 -3.07
CA PRO A 53 -5.89 -20.34 -3.69
C PRO A 53 -7.01 -19.72 -2.85
N ASP A 54 -7.46 -20.40 -1.78
CA ASP A 54 -8.56 -20.00 -0.92
C ASP A 54 -8.12 -19.80 0.55
N GLY A 55 -9.07 -19.44 1.41
CA GLY A 55 -8.83 -19.14 2.82
C GLY A 55 -8.44 -17.68 3.12
N PRO A 56 -8.14 -17.37 4.40
CA PRO A 56 -7.88 -16.01 4.85
C PRO A 56 -6.54 -15.44 4.38
N PHE A 57 -5.57 -16.27 4.01
CA PHE A 57 -4.23 -15.84 3.58
C PHE A 57 -4.04 -15.86 2.06
N LYS A 58 -5.15 -15.88 1.29
CA LYS A 58 -5.10 -15.68 -0.15
C LYS A 58 -4.58 -14.27 -0.49
N ALA A 59 -4.14 -14.08 -1.73
CA ALA A 59 -3.77 -12.76 -2.21
C ALA A 59 -5.00 -11.86 -2.38
N TYR A 60 -4.89 -10.62 -1.91
CA TYR A 60 -5.97 -9.63 -1.84
C TYR A 60 -5.89 -8.57 -2.96
N GLY A 61 -4.95 -8.70 -3.88
CA GLY A 61 -4.78 -7.84 -5.04
C GLY A 61 -3.32 -7.79 -5.47
N ASP A 62 -3.01 -6.75 -6.23
CA ASP A 62 -1.70 -6.51 -6.84
C ASP A 62 -1.27 -5.05 -6.66
N VAL A 63 0.05 -4.84 -6.54
CA VAL A 63 0.66 -3.53 -6.77
C VAL A 63 0.93 -3.41 -8.26
N ILE A 64 0.42 -2.36 -8.90
CA ILE A 64 0.48 -2.21 -10.37
C ILE A 64 1.44 -1.11 -10.83
N ALA A 65 1.77 -0.16 -9.96
CA ALA A 65 2.75 0.88 -10.25
C ALA A 65 3.34 1.46 -8.97
N LEU A 66 4.57 1.96 -9.06
CA LEU A 66 5.24 2.71 -8.00
C LEU A 66 5.68 4.08 -8.53
N LYS A 67 5.74 5.06 -7.62
CA LYS A 67 6.38 6.34 -7.87
C LYS A 67 6.96 6.90 -6.58
N THR A 68 7.80 7.92 -6.70
CA THR A 68 8.34 8.64 -5.55
C THR A 68 7.72 10.02 -5.40
N GLU A 69 7.58 10.49 -4.17
CA GLU A 69 7.25 11.87 -3.85
C GLU A 69 8.11 12.36 -2.69
N THR A 70 8.39 13.66 -2.59
CA THR A 70 9.06 14.24 -1.43
C THR A 70 8.04 14.98 -0.59
N ASN A 71 7.97 14.68 0.70
CA ASN A 71 7.03 15.35 1.59
C ASN A 71 7.50 16.74 2.01
N ALA A 72 6.65 17.45 2.75
CA ALA A 72 6.96 18.79 3.28
C ALA A 72 8.18 18.83 4.22
N GLU A 73 8.57 17.70 4.81
CA GLU A 73 9.77 17.56 5.66
C GLU A 73 11.03 17.25 4.85
N GLY A 74 10.95 17.17 3.52
CA GLY A 74 12.08 16.84 2.64
C GLY A 74 12.42 15.35 2.58
N LYS A 75 11.59 14.47 3.15
CA LYS A 75 11.79 13.02 3.12
C LYS A 75 11.19 12.39 1.88
N LEU A 76 11.90 11.43 1.29
CA LEU A 76 11.40 10.66 0.16
C LEU A 76 10.37 9.62 0.60
N GLN A 77 9.31 9.50 -0.19
CA GLN A 77 8.18 8.61 0.05
C GLN A 77 7.96 7.72 -1.18
N LEU A 78 7.61 6.46 -0.91
CA LEU A 78 7.16 5.52 -1.93
C LEU A 78 5.64 5.55 -1.98
N LEU A 79 5.09 5.79 -3.16
CA LEU A 79 3.67 5.71 -3.43
C LEU A 79 3.40 4.51 -4.33
N ALA A 80 2.29 3.82 -4.06
CA ALA A 80 1.86 2.67 -4.83
C ALA A 80 0.46 2.89 -5.41
N GLN A 81 0.27 2.36 -6.62
CA GLN A 81 -1.04 2.16 -7.22
C GLN A 81 -1.40 0.68 -7.10
N LEU A 82 -2.65 0.36 -6.75
CA LEU A 82 -3.11 -1.01 -6.58
C LEU A 82 -4.22 -1.40 -7.54
N ASP A 83 -4.32 -2.71 -7.77
CA ASP A 83 -5.53 -3.40 -8.25
C ASP A 83 -6.06 -4.30 -7.12
N PRO A 84 -6.95 -3.79 -6.24
CA PRO A 84 -7.46 -4.52 -5.10
C PRO A 84 -8.60 -5.46 -5.48
N THR A 85 -8.69 -6.62 -4.83
CA THR A 85 -9.87 -7.48 -4.91
C THR A 85 -11.07 -6.86 -4.19
N ASP A 86 -12.29 -7.24 -4.59
CA ASP A 86 -13.51 -6.83 -3.88
C ASP A 86 -13.49 -7.22 -2.39
N ALA A 87 -12.84 -8.34 -2.05
CA ALA A 87 -12.68 -8.78 -0.68
C ALA A 87 -11.78 -7.83 0.13
N LEU A 88 -10.71 -7.31 -0.49
CA LEU A 88 -9.84 -6.32 0.14
C LEU A 88 -10.58 -5.00 0.38
N VAL A 89 -11.34 -4.56 -0.63
CA VAL A 89 -12.19 -3.38 -0.51
C VAL A 89 -13.18 -3.59 0.63
N ALA A 90 -13.93 -4.69 0.67
CA ALA A 90 -14.89 -4.93 1.75
C ALA A 90 -14.23 -4.94 3.15
N MET A 91 -13.07 -5.58 3.29
CA MET A 91 -12.34 -5.71 4.56
C MET A 91 -11.87 -4.36 5.11
N THR A 92 -11.26 -3.53 4.27
CA THR A 92 -10.67 -2.25 4.70
C THR A 92 -11.72 -1.14 4.85
N THR A 93 -12.79 -1.18 4.04
CA THR A 93 -13.75 -0.07 3.91
C THR A 93 -14.98 -0.25 4.78
N LYS A 94 -15.64 -1.39 4.62
CA LYS A 94 -16.90 -1.71 5.31
C LYS A 94 -16.60 -2.22 6.71
N ASN A 95 -15.63 -3.13 6.83
CA ASN A 95 -15.32 -3.79 8.09
C ASN A 95 -14.25 -3.03 8.90
N ARG A 96 -13.52 -2.10 8.28
CA ARG A 96 -12.47 -1.28 8.90
C ARG A 96 -11.38 -2.12 9.58
N GLN A 97 -11.03 -3.25 8.96
CA GLN A 97 -9.98 -4.18 9.38
C GLN A 97 -8.78 -4.05 8.43
N LYS A 98 -7.56 -4.24 8.94
CA LYS A 98 -6.33 -4.31 8.13
C LYS A 98 -6.11 -3.06 7.27
N VAL A 99 -6.30 -1.90 7.89
CA VAL A 99 -6.40 -0.61 7.20
C VAL A 99 -5.05 0.04 6.88
N TYR A 100 -3.93 -0.59 7.24
CA TYR A 100 -2.59 -0.09 6.93
C TYR A 100 -1.89 -0.98 5.92
N SER A 101 -0.97 -0.38 5.15
CA SER A 101 -0.06 -1.09 4.25
C SER A 101 1.31 -1.28 4.90
N SER A 102 2.04 -2.31 4.47
CA SER A 102 3.41 -2.56 4.90
C SER A 102 4.16 -3.23 3.75
N ILE A 103 5.28 -2.65 3.31
CA ILE A 103 5.99 -3.11 2.10
C ILE A 103 6.91 -4.30 2.40
N GLU A 104 7.06 -5.20 1.42
CA GLU A 104 8.04 -6.29 1.45
C GLU A 104 9.13 -5.98 0.42
N VAL A 105 10.34 -5.70 0.90
CA VAL A 105 11.47 -5.28 0.07
C VAL A 105 12.54 -6.35 0.03
N ASP A 106 13.04 -6.66 -1.17
CA ASP A 106 14.27 -7.42 -1.38
C ASP A 106 15.39 -6.43 -1.75
N PRO A 107 16.42 -6.24 -0.89
CA PRO A 107 17.50 -5.29 -1.14
C PRO A 107 18.43 -5.64 -2.33
N ASP A 108 18.47 -6.90 -2.77
CA ASP A 108 19.31 -7.36 -3.89
C ASP A 108 18.50 -8.29 -4.80
N PHE A 109 17.46 -7.72 -5.42
CA PHE A 109 16.50 -8.52 -6.15
C PHE A 109 17.14 -9.15 -7.39
N ALA A 110 17.10 -10.48 -7.45
CA ALA A 110 17.68 -11.30 -8.52
C ALA A 110 19.18 -11.02 -8.77
N GLY A 111 19.93 -10.60 -7.75
CA GLY A 111 21.36 -10.31 -7.88
C GLY A 111 21.68 -9.04 -8.66
N SER A 112 20.75 -8.09 -8.72
CA SER A 112 20.90 -6.82 -9.45
C SER A 112 21.70 -5.76 -8.69
N GLY A 113 21.90 -5.94 -7.39
CA GLY A 113 22.42 -4.93 -6.47
C GLY A 113 21.43 -3.81 -6.17
N GLN A 114 20.16 -3.94 -6.56
CA GLN A 114 19.12 -2.92 -6.39
C GLN A 114 17.92 -3.45 -5.60
N ALA A 115 17.36 -2.58 -4.76
CA ALA A 115 16.16 -2.88 -4.00
C ALA A 115 14.92 -2.98 -4.90
N TYR A 116 14.06 -3.95 -4.62
CA TYR A 116 12.83 -4.20 -5.36
C TYR A 116 11.65 -4.51 -4.43
N LEU A 117 10.45 -4.10 -4.83
CA LEU A 117 9.22 -4.43 -4.11
C LEU A 117 8.75 -5.84 -4.48
N VAL A 118 8.85 -6.79 -3.55
CA VAL A 118 8.50 -8.21 -3.77
C VAL A 118 7.15 -8.63 -3.18
N GLY A 119 6.47 -7.70 -2.53
CA GLY A 119 5.15 -7.89 -1.94
C GLY A 119 4.69 -6.67 -1.16
N MET A 120 3.44 -6.67 -0.76
CA MET A 120 2.88 -5.71 0.19
C MET A 120 1.89 -6.44 1.08
N ALA A 121 1.80 -6.07 2.35
CA ALA A 121 0.77 -6.59 3.24
C ALA A 121 -0.26 -5.53 3.59
N VAL A 122 -1.48 -5.99 3.86
CA VAL A 122 -2.47 -5.25 4.64
C VAL A 122 -2.49 -5.77 6.07
N THR A 123 -2.44 -4.84 7.02
CA THR A 123 -2.24 -5.14 8.45
C THR A 123 -2.87 -4.05 9.32
N ASP A 124 -3.11 -4.36 10.58
CA ASP A 124 -3.42 -3.35 11.61
C ASP A 124 -2.16 -2.86 12.34
N ASN A 125 -1.01 -3.50 12.12
CA ASN A 125 0.26 -3.25 12.81
C ASN A 125 1.40 -3.06 11.78
N PRO A 126 1.44 -1.96 11.02
CA PRO A 126 2.44 -1.79 9.96
C PRO A 126 3.86 -1.61 10.51
N ALA A 127 4.84 -2.17 9.78
CA ALA A 127 6.26 -1.92 10.04
C ALA A 127 6.72 -0.56 9.47
N SER A 128 6.18 -0.22 8.29
CA SER A 128 6.42 1.05 7.61
C SER A 128 5.91 2.25 8.41
N LEU A 129 6.74 3.30 8.50
CA LEU A 129 6.31 4.58 9.05
C LEU A 129 5.77 5.51 7.96
N GLY A 130 4.85 6.38 8.36
CA GLY A 130 4.24 7.36 7.47
C GLY A 130 3.31 6.73 6.43
N THR A 131 2.78 5.53 6.63
CA THR A 131 1.79 4.96 5.70
C THR A 131 0.47 5.69 5.82
N GLU A 132 -0.17 5.97 4.69
CA GLU A 132 -1.54 6.46 4.72
C GLU A 132 -2.50 5.33 5.12
N MET A 133 -3.53 5.66 5.89
CA MET A 133 -4.59 4.70 6.20
C MET A 133 -5.41 4.47 4.93
N LEU A 134 -5.64 3.19 4.57
CA LEU A 134 -6.56 2.75 3.53
C LEU A 134 -8.00 3.10 3.93
N LYS A 135 -8.38 4.38 3.86
CA LYS A 135 -9.73 4.85 4.15
C LYS A 135 -10.49 4.91 2.83
N PHE A 136 -11.18 3.84 2.46
CA PHE A 136 -12.27 4.01 1.50
C PHE A 136 -13.57 4.24 2.25
N SER A 137 -14.13 5.42 2.05
CA SER A 137 -15.54 5.70 2.25
C SER A 137 -15.90 6.92 1.41
N ALA A 138 -16.85 6.71 0.50
CA ALA A 138 -17.77 7.76 0.12
C ALA A 138 -18.33 8.41 1.40
N GLY A 139 -18.02 9.69 1.62
CA GLY A 139 -18.81 10.61 2.46
C GLY A 139 -18.87 10.37 3.98
N ALA A 140 -17.75 10.17 4.68
CA ALA A 140 -17.75 10.16 6.15
C ALA A 140 -17.28 11.50 6.76
N THR A 141 -18.18 12.18 7.49
CA THR A 141 -18.02 13.52 8.08
C THR A 141 -17.21 13.57 9.40
N GLU A 142 -16.86 12.42 10.00
CA GLU A 142 -16.11 12.38 11.27
C GLU A 142 -14.87 11.47 11.22
N ASN A 143 -13.90 11.78 12.10
CA ASN A 143 -12.62 11.06 12.24
C ASN A 143 -12.82 9.70 12.92
N PRO A 144 -12.71 8.58 12.20
CA PRO A 144 -13.11 7.28 12.71
C PRO A 144 -11.99 6.57 13.50
N LEU A 145 -10.91 7.29 13.83
CA LEU A 145 -9.77 6.82 14.62
C LEU A 145 -9.77 7.33 16.08
N ALA A 146 -10.70 8.23 16.43
CA ALA A 146 -10.77 8.83 17.77
C ALA A 146 -10.90 7.79 18.91
N GLY A 147 -11.56 6.66 18.66
CA GLY A 147 -11.75 5.58 19.64
C GLY A 147 -10.66 4.51 19.70
N ARG A 148 -9.58 4.59 18.89
CA ARG A 148 -8.55 3.54 18.81
C ARG A 148 -7.30 3.80 19.67
N LYS A 149 -7.29 4.88 20.44
CA LYS A 149 -6.24 5.15 21.43
C LYS A 149 -6.36 4.16 22.59
N LEU A 150 -5.36 3.29 22.77
CA LEU A 150 -5.23 2.44 23.96
C LEU A 150 -5.08 3.31 25.24
N ARG A 151 -4.46 4.48 25.13
CA ARG A 151 -4.43 5.57 26.13
C ARG A 151 -4.34 6.95 25.45
N PRO A 152 -4.79 8.05 26.08
CA PRO A 152 -4.79 9.39 25.50
C PRO A 152 -3.43 9.88 25.01
N GLU A 153 -2.35 9.46 25.69
CA GLU A 153 -0.97 9.88 25.49
C GLU A 153 -0.24 9.12 24.37
N ASN A 154 -0.86 8.09 23.80
CA ASN A 154 -0.25 7.33 22.71
C ASN A 154 -0.07 8.23 21.47
N LEU A 155 1.18 8.46 21.08
CA LEU A 155 1.57 9.15 19.85
C LEU A 155 1.52 8.14 18.70
N PHE A 156 0.43 8.18 17.92
CA PHE A 156 0.47 7.60 16.58
C PHE A 156 1.28 8.55 15.69
N THR A 157 2.22 8.03 14.89
CA THR A 157 2.67 8.77 13.70
C THR A 157 1.41 9.11 12.89
N ALA A 158 1.22 10.38 12.54
CA ALA A 158 0.01 10.83 11.85
C ALA A 158 -0.09 10.11 10.49
N ALA A 159 -0.88 9.03 10.45
CA ALA A 159 -1.32 8.45 9.20
C ALA A 159 -2.35 9.42 8.61
N GLU A 160 -1.94 10.18 7.59
CA GLU A 160 -2.88 10.95 6.82
C GLU A 160 -3.87 9.98 6.16
N PRO A 161 -5.18 10.29 6.16
CA PRO A 161 -6.15 9.47 5.47
C PRO A 161 -5.89 9.55 3.96
N ALA A 162 -5.54 8.43 3.32
CA ALA A 162 -5.59 8.32 1.87
C ALA A 162 -7.03 8.05 1.46
N GLU A 163 -7.59 8.93 0.65
CA GLU A 163 -8.79 8.63 -0.12
C GLU A 163 -8.38 7.77 -1.31
N ILE A 164 -8.77 6.50 -1.29
CA ILE A 164 -8.68 5.66 -2.49
C ILE A 164 -9.83 6.04 -3.41
N ASP A 165 -9.55 7.02 -4.26
CA ASP A 165 -10.31 7.26 -5.48
C ASP A 165 -9.84 6.32 -6.57
N PHE A 166 -10.74 6.00 -7.49
CA PHE A 166 -10.41 5.21 -8.67
C PHE A 166 -10.31 6.15 -9.88
N GLU A 167 -9.42 5.86 -10.81
CA GLU A 167 -9.41 6.55 -12.10
C GLU A 167 -10.56 6.01 -12.97
N ASP A 168 -11.41 6.89 -13.48
CA ASP A 168 -12.41 6.51 -14.48
C ASP A 168 -11.71 6.22 -15.81
N GLU A 169 -11.84 5.01 -16.33
CA GLU A 169 -11.39 4.72 -17.70
C GLU A 169 -12.24 5.52 -18.70
N PRO A 170 -11.64 6.25 -19.67
CA PRO A 170 -12.40 6.83 -20.75
C PRO A 170 -13.08 5.70 -21.51
N ALA A 171 -14.41 5.77 -21.61
CA ALA A 171 -15.21 4.80 -22.33
C ALA A 171 -14.62 4.57 -23.74
N LYS A 172 -14.22 3.33 -24.04
CA LYS A 172 -13.91 2.92 -25.41
C LYS A 172 -15.12 3.25 -26.27
N GLN A 173 -14.99 4.28 -27.11
CA GLN A 173 -15.94 4.54 -28.20
C GLN A 173 -16.05 3.25 -29.01
N ALA A 174 -17.20 2.60 -28.92
CA ALA A 174 -17.58 1.55 -29.84
C ALA A 174 -17.52 2.16 -31.25
N ARG A 175 -16.58 1.68 -32.07
CA ARG A 175 -16.66 1.89 -33.51
C ARG A 175 -17.90 1.13 -33.97
N SER A 176 -18.94 1.86 -34.32
CA SER A 176 -20.10 1.31 -35.03
C SER A 176 -19.67 0.76 -36.39
N PRO A 177 -20.34 -0.30 -36.88
CA PRO A 177 -19.97 -1.02 -38.10
C PRO A 177 -20.06 -0.19 -39.38
#